data_AF-A0A2V6BSA8-F1
#
_entry.id   AF-A0A2V6BSA8-F1
#
_cell.length_a   1.000
_cell.length_b   1.000
_cell.length_c   1.000
_cell.angle_alpha   90.00
_cell.angle_beta   90.00
_cell.angle_gamma   90.00
#
_symmetry.space_group_name_H-M   'P 1'
#
loop_
_entity.id
_entity.type
_entity.pdbx_description
1 polymer ?
#
loop_
_entity_poly.entity_id
_entity_poly.type
_entity_poly.pdbx_seq_one_letter_code
_entity_poly.pdbx_strand_id
1 'polypeptide(L)'
;MLTAHELIGFMSPKLSAEILEHAFSSDKELYKATLAAVETVLAKHLLRSWLLKKHTALLTDFLDALGVPHKDGIVDDLPERMDDAKLRSAVETVLAKHPADVVMVYLHAFYEMNEARWPNLKAMLETEPRLQFGS
;
A
#
# COMPACT_ATOMS: atom_id res chain seq x y z
N MET A 1 -19.86 -4.62 -11.56
CA MET A 1 -20.71 -3.46 -11.22
C MET A 1 -19.79 -2.40 -10.63
N LEU A 2 -19.82 -1.15 -11.08
CA LEU A 2 -18.96 -0.10 -10.53
C LEU A 2 -19.42 0.24 -9.10
N THR A 3 -18.47 0.39 -8.20
CA THR A 3 -18.69 0.91 -6.84
C THR A 3 -18.87 2.44 -6.86
N ALA A 4 -19.42 3.01 -5.78
CA ALA A 4 -19.71 4.45 -5.73
C ALA A 4 -18.48 5.35 -5.93
N HIS A 5 -17.32 4.95 -5.41
CA HIS A 5 -16.08 5.72 -5.57
C HIS A 5 -15.48 5.56 -6.97
N GLU A 6 -15.64 4.40 -7.61
CA GLU A 6 -15.25 4.21 -9.01
C GLU A 6 -16.11 5.07 -9.94
N LEU A 7 -17.41 5.21 -9.68
CA LEU A 7 -18.29 6.09 -10.46
C LEU A 7 -17.78 7.54 -10.47
N ILE A 8 -17.36 8.09 -9.32
CA ILE A 8 -16.80 9.44 -9.24
C ILE A 8 -15.52 9.58 -10.09
N GLY A 9 -14.70 8.53 -10.16
CA GLY A 9 -13.48 8.51 -10.97
C GLY A 9 -13.72 8.40 -12.48
N PHE A 10 -14.83 7.81 -12.92
CA PHE A 10 -15.21 7.68 -14.33
C PHE A 10 -16.11 8.81 -14.84
N MET A 11 -16.68 9.63 -13.95
CA MET A 11 -17.45 10.81 -14.31
C MET A 11 -16.58 11.88 -14.99
N SER A 12 -17.22 12.76 -15.77
CA SER A 12 -16.51 13.92 -16.32
C SER A 12 -15.96 14.81 -15.20
N PRO A 13 -14.80 15.48 -15.38
CA PRO A 13 -14.23 16.36 -14.36
C PRO A 13 -15.22 17.42 -13.84
N LYS A 14 -16.09 17.92 -14.72
CA LYS A 14 -17.14 18.89 -14.35
C LYS A 14 -18.13 18.31 -13.34
N LEU A 15 -18.60 17.09 -13.57
CA LEU A 15 -19.59 16.45 -12.70
C LEU A 15 -18.99 16.03 -11.36
N SER A 16 -17.74 15.53 -11.37
CA SER A 16 -17.02 15.23 -10.13
C SER A 16 -16.77 16.51 -9.31
N ALA A 17 -16.43 17.62 -9.97
CA ALA A 17 -16.29 18.92 -9.31
C ALA A 17 -17.60 19.42 -8.69
N GLU A 18 -18.72 19.31 -9.41
CA GLU A 18 -20.05 19.71 -8.92
C GLU A 18 -20.45 18.95 -7.64
N ILE A 19 -20.15 17.65 -7.55
CA ILE A 19 -20.40 16.84 -6.34
C ILE A 19 -19.57 17.36 -5.16
N LEU A 20 -18.30 17.69 -5.38
CA LEU A 20 -17.41 18.23 -4.35
C LEU A 20 -17.82 19.64 -3.92
N GLU A 21 -18.25 20.48 -4.85
CA GLU A 21 -18.78 21.83 -4.57
C GLU A 21 -20.09 21.77 -3.79
N HIS A 22 -20.97 20.82 -4.12
CA HIS A 22 -22.18 20.58 -3.34
C HIS A 22 -21.81 20.22 -1.90
N ALA A 23 -20.95 19.20 -1.70
CA ALA A 23 -20.48 18.82 -0.36
C ALA A 23 -19.83 20.00 0.37
N PHE A 24 -18.98 20.80 -0.28
CA PHE A 24 -18.38 21.99 0.33
C PHE A 24 -19.41 23.00 0.85
N SER A 25 -20.50 23.19 0.09
CA SER A 25 -21.55 24.17 0.41
C SER A 25 -22.58 23.67 1.42
N SER A 26 -22.90 22.36 1.41
CA SER A 26 -23.99 21.78 2.21
C SER A 26 -23.50 21.01 3.44
N ASP A 27 -22.29 20.41 3.39
CA ASP A 27 -21.74 19.57 4.46
C ASP A 27 -20.19 19.64 4.48
N LYS A 28 -19.66 20.62 5.21
CA LYS A 28 -18.22 20.86 5.32
C LYS A 28 -17.45 19.71 5.95
N GLU A 29 -18.07 18.91 6.81
CA GLU A 29 -17.40 17.75 7.42
C GLU A 29 -17.26 16.61 6.40
N LEU A 30 -18.31 16.36 5.60
CA LEU A 30 -18.23 15.43 4.47
C LEU A 30 -17.17 15.86 3.44
N TYR A 31 -17.09 17.16 3.12
CA TYR A 31 -16.06 17.68 2.22
C TYR A 31 -14.64 17.44 2.74
N LYS A 32 -14.37 17.77 4.02
CA LYS A 32 -13.05 17.52 4.64
C LYS A 32 -12.70 16.04 4.67
N ALA A 33 -13.66 15.18 5.02
CA ALA A 33 -13.46 13.74 5.02
C ALA A 33 -13.14 13.22 3.60
N THR A 34 -13.80 13.79 2.58
CA THR A 34 -13.53 13.46 1.17
C THR A 34 -12.13 13.89 0.74
N LEU A 35 -11.69 15.11 1.10
CA LEU A 35 -10.32 15.55 0.83
C LEU A 35 -9.27 14.67 1.50
N ALA A 36 -9.45 14.35 2.78
CA ALA A 36 -8.53 13.46 3.50
C ALA A 36 -8.49 12.06 2.85
N ALA A 37 -9.64 11.55 2.40
CA ALA A 37 -9.70 10.29 1.66
C ALA A 37 -8.95 10.39 0.33
N VAL A 38 -9.10 11.48 -0.43
CA VAL A 38 -8.37 11.70 -1.69
C VAL A 38 -6.86 11.78 -1.46
N GLU A 39 -6.40 12.46 -0.41
CA GLU A 39 -4.97 12.50 -0.02
C GLU A 39 -4.43 11.09 0.21
N THR A 40 -5.15 10.25 0.95
CA THR A 40 -4.72 8.87 1.21
C THR A 40 -4.70 8.01 -0.06
N VAL A 41 -5.67 8.18 -0.98
CA VAL A 41 -5.74 7.44 -2.24
C VAL A 41 -4.58 7.86 -3.17
N LEU A 42 -4.31 9.16 -3.28
CA LEU A 42 -3.21 9.67 -4.09
C LEU A 42 -1.85 9.25 -3.53
N ALA A 43 -1.65 9.34 -2.21
CA ALA A 43 -0.43 8.86 -1.56
C ALA A 43 -0.21 7.37 -1.84
N LYS A 44 -1.26 6.54 -1.70
CA LYS A 44 -1.18 5.11 -2.02
C LYS A 44 -0.83 4.87 -3.49
N HIS A 45 -1.47 5.59 -4.40
CA HIS A 45 -1.21 5.45 -5.84
C HIS A 45 0.20 5.87 -6.23
N LEU A 46 0.70 7.00 -5.69
CA LEU A 46 2.06 7.47 -5.92
C LEU A 46 3.09 6.46 -5.41
N LEU A 47 2.90 5.98 -4.18
CA LEU A 47 3.83 5.03 -3.57
C LEU A 47 3.85 3.70 -4.33
N ARG A 48 2.68 3.16 -4.68
CA ARG A 48 2.56 1.94 -5.50
C ARG A 48 3.20 2.12 -6.88
N SER A 49 2.94 3.23 -7.55
CA SER A 49 3.51 3.54 -8.88
C SER A 49 5.03 3.67 -8.84
N TRP A 50 5.57 4.33 -7.80
CA TRP A 50 7.00 4.46 -7.59
C TRP A 50 7.65 3.10 -7.32
N LEU A 51 7.10 2.30 -6.40
CA LEU A 51 7.57 0.95 -6.09
C LEU A 51 7.58 0.04 -7.33
N LEU A 52 6.46 -0.03 -8.05
CA LEU A 52 6.35 -0.90 -9.24
C LEU A 52 7.25 -0.47 -10.40
N LYS A 53 7.58 0.82 -10.53
CA LYS A 53 8.42 1.32 -11.63
C LYS A 53 9.91 1.36 -11.30
N LYS A 54 10.29 1.55 -10.04
CA LYS A 54 11.68 1.78 -9.62
C LYS A 54 12.25 0.63 -8.80
N HIS A 55 11.40 -0.12 -8.12
CA HIS A 55 11.79 -1.14 -7.14
C HIS A 55 11.11 -2.48 -7.40
N THR A 56 10.76 -2.79 -8.64
CA THR A 56 10.13 -4.08 -9.02
C THR A 56 10.92 -5.27 -8.50
N ALA A 57 12.26 -5.21 -8.58
CA ALA A 57 13.14 -6.27 -8.08
C ALA A 57 12.94 -6.55 -6.57
N LEU A 58 12.72 -5.51 -5.76
CA LEU A 58 12.43 -5.66 -4.33
C LEU A 58 11.09 -6.37 -4.12
N LEU A 59 10.07 -5.96 -4.87
CA LEU A 59 8.73 -6.55 -4.79
C LEU A 59 8.78 -8.04 -5.16
N THR A 60 9.47 -8.38 -6.25
CA THR A 60 9.62 -9.78 -6.69
C THR A 60 10.45 -10.58 -5.71
N ASP A 61 11.61 -10.08 -5.27
CA ASP A 61 12.47 -10.78 -4.31
C ASP A 61 11.73 -11.11 -3.00
N PHE A 62 10.91 -10.18 -2.50
CA PHE A 62 10.12 -10.41 -1.29
C PHE A 62 9.09 -11.51 -1.49
N LEU A 63 8.31 -11.43 -2.58
CA LEU A 63 7.23 -12.37 -2.85
C LEU A 63 7.75 -13.76 -3.25
N ASP A 64 8.86 -13.83 -3.98
CA ASP A 64 9.58 -15.06 -4.30
C ASP A 64 10.10 -15.74 -3.03
N ALA A 65 10.70 -14.99 -2.11
CA ALA A 65 11.15 -15.52 -0.82
C ALA A 65 9.97 -16.02 0.04
N LEU A 66 8.81 -15.40 -0.09
CA LEU A 66 7.56 -15.85 0.51
C LEU A 66 6.87 -16.97 -0.28
N GLY A 67 7.37 -17.35 -1.46
CA GLY A 67 6.74 -18.30 -2.36
C GLY A 67 5.29 -17.92 -2.73
N VAL A 68 4.99 -16.63 -2.78
CA VAL A 68 3.68 -16.10 -3.16
C VAL A 68 3.66 -15.91 -4.68
N PRO A 69 2.73 -16.54 -5.41
CA PRO A 69 2.59 -16.32 -6.84
C PRO A 69 2.33 -14.85 -7.15
N HIS A 70 3.08 -14.31 -8.11
CA HIS A 70 2.94 -12.93 -8.52
C HIS A 70 3.32 -12.75 -9.99
N LYS A 71 2.96 -11.60 -10.54
CA LYS A 71 3.43 -11.12 -11.83
C LYS A 71 4.10 -9.76 -11.65
N ASP A 72 5.43 -9.73 -11.80
CA ASP A 72 6.21 -8.48 -11.69
C ASP A 72 5.96 -7.70 -10.38
N GLY A 73 5.86 -8.41 -9.25
CA GLY A 73 5.59 -7.81 -7.94
C GLY A 73 4.10 -7.52 -7.66
N ILE A 74 3.20 -7.88 -8.58
CA ILE A 74 1.75 -7.75 -8.42
C ILE A 74 1.17 -9.10 -8.01
N VAL A 75 0.44 -9.11 -6.90
CA VAL A 75 -0.26 -10.29 -6.38
C VAL A 75 -1.75 -10.19 -6.70
N ASP A 76 -2.37 -11.33 -7.02
CA ASP A 76 -3.82 -11.43 -7.18
C ASP A 76 -4.49 -11.70 -5.83
N ASP A 77 -3.96 -12.69 -5.08
CA ASP A 77 -4.41 -13.04 -3.73
C ASP A 77 -3.21 -13.25 -2.79
N LEU A 78 -3.35 -12.79 -1.55
CA LEU A 78 -2.42 -13.08 -0.47
C LEU A 78 -3.03 -14.11 0.48
N PRO A 79 -2.23 -15.04 1.04
CA PRO A 79 -2.73 -15.93 2.08
C PRO A 79 -3.18 -15.13 3.31
N GLU A 80 -4.19 -15.62 4.02
CA GLU A 80 -4.70 -14.97 5.24
C GLU A 80 -3.66 -14.86 6.35
N ARG A 81 -2.68 -15.77 6.34
CA ARG A 81 -1.60 -15.84 7.34
C ARG A 81 -0.29 -16.17 6.65
N MET A 82 0.81 -15.72 7.24
CA MET A 82 2.16 -16.07 6.81
C MET A 82 2.92 -16.69 7.98
N ASP A 83 3.74 -17.69 7.69
CA ASP A 83 4.63 -18.31 8.68
C ASP A 83 5.72 -17.32 9.15
N ASP A 84 6.00 -17.31 10.45
CA ASP A 84 6.94 -16.37 11.07
C ASP A 84 8.38 -16.55 10.58
N ALA A 85 8.83 -17.80 10.45
CA ALA A 85 10.19 -18.09 10.01
C ALA A 85 10.36 -17.71 8.53
N LYS A 86 9.36 -18.02 7.71
CA LYS A 86 9.33 -17.65 6.30
C LYS A 86 9.33 -16.13 6.11
N LEU A 87 8.47 -15.42 6.84
CA LEU A 87 8.40 -13.96 6.77
C LEU A 87 9.71 -13.32 7.21
N ARG A 88 10.28 -13.75 8.32
CA ARG A 88 11.57 -13.24 8.81
C ARG A 88 12.69 -13.47 7.79
N SER A 89 12.76 -14.67 7.22
CA SER A 89 13.74 -15.01 6.19
C SER A 89 13.58 -14.13 4.94
N ALA A 90 12.34 -13.88 4.50
CA ALA A 90 12.06 -13.00 3.38
C ALA A 90 12.49 -11.56 3.64
N VAL A 91 12.20 -11.02 4.84
CA VAL A 91 12.62 -9.68 5.25
C VAL A 91 14.15 -9.54 5.26
N GLU A 92 14.86 -10.51 5.86
CA GLU A 92 16.34 -10.48 5.86
C GLU A 92 16.90 -10.59 4.43
N THR A 93 16.29 -11.40 3.58
CA THR A 93 16.69 -11.54 2.17
C THR A 93 16.62 -10.21 1.44
N VAL A 94 15.53 -9.45 1.62
CA VAL A 94 15.39 -8.16 0.94
C VAL A 94 16.23 -7.06 1.57
N LEU A 95 16.41 -7.06 2.89
CA LEU A 95 17.34 -6.13 3.57
C LEU A 95 18.80 -6.33 3.15
N ALA A 96 19.19 -7.57 2.83
CA ALA A 96 20.55 -7.85 2.36
C ALA A 96 20.80 -7.41 0.90
N LYS A 97 19.75 -7.35 0.07
CA LYS A 97 19.85 -7.09 -1.38
C LYS A 97 19.50 -5.66 -1.78
N HIS A 98 18.67 -4.98 -1.00
CA HIS A 98 18.08 -3.69 -1.35
C HIS A 98 18.39 -2.63 -0.29
N PRO A 99 18.36 -1.33 -0.62
CA PRO A 99 18.54 -0.26 0.35
C PRO A 99 17.52 -0.37 1.50
N ALA A 100 18.00 -0.33 2.75
CA ALA A 100 17.18 -0.60 3.93
C ALA A 100 16.01 0.40 4.09
N ASP A 101 16.22 1.67 3.70
CA ASP A 101 15.20 2.71 3.70
C ASP A 101 14.06 2.40 2.72
N VAL A 102 14.39 1.92 1.52
CA VAL A 102 13.41 1.48 0.52
C VAL A 102 12.68 0.23 0.98
N VAL A 103 13.38 -0.74 1.59
CA VAL A 103 12.78 -1.96 2.14
C VAL A 103 11.77 -1.61 3.23
N MET A 104 12.13 -0.75 4.17
CA MET A 104 11.24 -0.25 5.21
C MET A 104 9.96 0.34 4.58
N VAL A 105 10.09 1.31 3.67
CA VAL A 105 8.95 1.95 3.01
C VAL A 105 8.06 0.92 2.30
N TYR A 106 8.67 -0.03 1.59
CA TYR A 106 7.95 -1.09 0.90
C TYR A 106 7.15 -1.97 1.87
N LEU A 107 7.74 -2.42 2.98
CA LEU A 107 7.06 -3.33 3.91
C LEU A 107 5.90 -2.64 4.66
N HIS A 108 6.06 -1.36 5.02
CA HIS A 108 4.96 -0.54 5.52
C HIS A 108 3.85 -0.37 4.48
N ALA A 109 4.21 -0.07 3.23
CA ALA A 109 3.25 0.03 2.13
C ALA A 109 2.52 -1.29 1.88
N PHE A 110 3.25 -2.41 1.88
CA PHE A 110 2.70 -3.75 1.70
C PHE A 110 1.68 -4.07 2.79
N TYR A 111 1.99 -3.74 4.05
CA TYR A 111 1.05 -3.97 5.16
C TYR A 111 -0.21 -3.09 5.05
N GLU A 112 -0.06 -1.79 4.75
CA GLU A 112 -1.20 -0.86 4.74
C GLU A 112 -2.10 -0.97 3.50
N MET A 113 -1.54 -1.36 2.35
CA MET A 113 -2.25 -1.39 1.07
C MET A 113 -2.98 -2.71 0.80
N ASN A 114 -2.66 -3.78 1.51
CA ASN A 114 -3.26 -5.10 1.30
C ASN A 114 -4.23 -5.44 2.44
N GLU A 115 -5.26 -6.23 2.12
CA GLU A 115 -6.27 -6.64 3.11
C GLU A 115 -5.74 -7.69 4.09
N ALA A 116 -4.76 -8.51 3.67
CA ALA A 116 -4.25 -9.64 4.46
C ALA A 116 -3.66 -9.23 5.81
N ARG A 117 -3.08 -8.01 5.92
CA ARG A 117 -2.59 -7.37 7.16
C ARG A 117 -2.00 -8.34 8.18
N TRP A 118 -0.97 -9.09 7.79
CA TRP A 118 -0.43 -10.17 8.63
C TRP A 118 0.07 -9.63 9.99
N PRO A 119 -0.42 -10.18 11.12
CA PRO A 119 -0.05 -9.68 12.44
C PRO A 119 1.45 -9.80 12.75
N ASN A 120 2.12 -10.82 12.22
CA ASN A 120 3.56 -11.01 12.40
C ASN A 120 4.38 -9.97 11.62
N LEU A 121 3.92 -9.54 10.44
CA LEU A 121 4.53 -8.41 9.74
C LEU A 121 4.38 -7.12 10.53
N LYS A 122 3.17 -6.84 11.07
CA LYS A 122 2.93 -5.68 11.94
C LYS A 122 3.92 -5.67 13.11
N ALA A 123 4.06 -6.80 13.80
CA ALA A 123 4.98 -6.91 14.93
C ALA A 123 6.43 -6.60 14.54
N MET A 124 6.89 -7.07 13.37
CA MET A 124 8.25 -6.75 12.88
C MET A 124 8.42 -5.26 12.59
N LEU A 125 7.44 -4.62 11.92
CA LEU A 125 7.47 -3.17 11.65
C LEU A 125 7.52 -2.33 12.94
N GLU A 126 6.98 -2.85 14.04
CA GLU A 126 6.94 -2.18 15.34
C GLU A 126 8.15 -2.50 16.24
N THR A 127 8.95 -3.52 15.94
CA THR A 127 10.00 -4.02 16.86
C THR A 127 11.40 -4.07 16.26
N GLU A 128 11.54 -4.10 14.94
CA GLU A 128 12.83 -4.13 14.26
C GLU A 128 13.28 -2.69 13.93
N PRO A 129 14.37 -2.18 14.54
CA PRO A 129 14.83 -0.80 14.33
C PRO A 129 15.10 -0.46 12.86
N ARG A 130 15.57 -1.42 12.07
CA ARG A 130 15.82 -1.24 10.61
C ARG A 130 14.54 -0.98 9.80
N LEU A 131 13.37 -1.30 10.37
CA LEU A 131 12.06 -1.15 9.75
C LEU A 131 11.23 0.00 10.36
N GLN A 132 11.83 0.80 11.24
CA GLN A 132 11.16 1.93 11.88
C GLN A 132 11.60 3.26 11.27
N PHE A 133 10.66 4.20 11.15
CA PHE A 133 10.99 5.56 10.72
C PHE A 133 11.60 6.37 11.87
N GLY A 134 12.74 7.01 11.61
CA GLY A 134 13.39 7.90 12.58
C GLY A 134 14.05 7.18 13.76
N SER A 135 14.40 5.91 13.59
CA SER A 135 15.22 5.11 14.51
C SER A 135 16.69 5.52 14.51
#